data_AF-A0A9D8S3R3-F1
#
_entry.id   AF-A0A9D8S3R3-F1
#
_cell.length_a   1.000
_cell.length_b   1.000
_cell.length_c   1.000
_cell.angle_alpha   90.00
_cell.angle_beta   90.00
_cell.angle_gamma   90.00
#
_symmetry.space_group_name_H-M   'P 1'
#
loop_
_entity.id
_entity.type
_entity.pdbx_description
1 polymer ?
#
loop_
_entity_poly.entity_id
_entity_poly.type
_entity_poly.pdbx_seq_one_letter_code
_entity_poly.pdbx_strand_id
1 'polypeptide(L)'
;MTVQTENSKAVYIANGTTTSFAIPFYFFNHEIAVYKDVNQTPLEEGTDYDLNGAGVPSGGEVVFKTAPSANTKITIKRNVPLTQLTTFIEGENFPAKDYEISLDRLIMALQSIKETLTHCVLVPDSAEKTPEEIYELMLEINDNFALIKQVPAMTDKVLEYYQKTIVLLQNYDTKEEVNTKLASYYTKSEINTLVNNNKTLKITNLSANVANVIADETYSDYPYKLDIPVSSATSSHAPTVVFDPVSAVSGNFAPVSTALDGYVRIYLKEVPEGQTITIPAILLH
;
A
#
# COMPACT_ATOMS: atom_id res chain seq x y z
N MET A 1 20.95 33.74 20.73
CA MET A 1 19.49 33.74 20.49
C MET A 1 19.01 32.37 20.91
N THR A 2 17.71 32.19 21.18
CA THR A 2 17.19 30.89 21.65
C THR A 2 15.91 30.52 20.92
N VAL A 3 15.74 29.24 20.62
CA VAL A 3 14.47 28.70 20.11
C VAL A 3 13.44 28.73 21.25
N GLN A 4 12.53 29.71 21.23
CA GLN A 4 11.53 29.90 22.29
C GLN A 4 10.17 29.25 22.00
N THR A 5 9.96 28.72 20.79
CA THR A 5 8.71 28.12 20.37
C THR A 5 8.87 26.61 20.17
N GLU A 6 7.83 25.86 20.52
CA GLU A 6 7.72 24.43 20.20
C GLU A 6 7.21 24.19 18.77
N ASN A 7 6.74 25.23 18.08
CA ASN A 7 6.18 25.09 16.75
C ASN A 7 7.28 24.80 15.72
N SER A 8 7.11 23.70 14.99
CA SER A 8 7.97 23.27 13.87
C SER A 8 7.21 23.13 12.54
N LYS A 9 5.90 23.43 12.56
CA LYS A 9 4.98 23.25 11.43
C LYS A 9 3.90 24.33 11.40
N ALA A 10 3.56 24.79 10.21
CA ALA A 10 2.41 25.64 9.93
C ALA A 10 1.60 25.07 8.77
N VAL A 11 0.27 25.13 8.88
CA VAL A 11 -0.65 24.58 7.87
C VAL A 11 -1.62 25.68 7.44
N TYR A 12 -1.76 25.86 6.14
CA TYR A 12 -2.63 26.86 5.54
C TYR A 12 -3.54 26.23 4.48
N ILE A 13 -4.68 26.87 4.22
CA ILE A 13 -5.56 26.55 3.10
C ILE A 13 -5.50 27.73 2.13
N ALA A 14 -5.09 27.45 0.90
CA ALA A 14 -4.97 28.47 -0.13
C ALA A 14 -6.34 28.94 -0.63
N ASN A 15 -6.46 30.24 -0.92
CA ASN A 15 -7.65 30.85 -1.49
C ASN A 15 -7.57 31.06 -3.02
N GLY A 16 -6.51 30.57 -3.68
CA GLY A 16 -6.30 30.75 -5.13
C GLY A 16 -5.63 32.06 -5.53
N THR A 17 -5.36 32.98 -4.60
CA THR A 17 -4.82 34.33 -4.90
C THR A 17 -3.64 34.74 -4.03
N THR A 18 -3.58 34.27 -2.78
CA THR A 18 -2.51 34.60 -1.84
C THR A 18 -1.24 33.86 -2.20
N THR A 19 -0.13 34.60 -2.35
CA THR A 19 1.20 34.05 -2.64
C THR A 19 2.10 33.97 -1.42
N SER A 20 1.89 34.82 -0.41
CA SER A 20 2.71 34.85 0.81
C SER A 20 2.04 34.16 1.98
N PHE A 21 2.75 33.26 2.64
CA PHE A 21 2.31 32.52 3.82
C PHE A 21 3.32 32.67 4.95
N ALA A 22 2.87 33.04 6.14
CA ALA A 22 3.76 33.28 7.27
C ALA A 22 4.39 31.98 7.81
N ILE A 23 5.61 32.09 8.32
CA ILE A 23 6.28 31.07 9.12
C ILE A 23 6.37 31.62 10.55
N PRO A 24 5.56 31.12 11.50
CA PRO A 24 5.47 31.66 12.86
C PRO A 24 6.56 31.14 13.80
N PHE A 25 7.67 30.61 13.25
CA PHE A 25 8.75 30.01 14.02
C PHE A 25 10.11 30.30 13.40
N TYR A 26 11.15 30.26 14.23
CA TYR A 26 12.52 30.52 13.82
C TYR A 26 13.07 29.41 12.90
N PHE A 27 13.80 29.80 11.84
CA PHE A 27 14.42 28.92 10.85
C PHE A 27 15.68 29.54 10.22
N PHE A 28 16.57 28.70 9.70
CA PHE A 28 17.75 29.10 8.92
C PHE A 28 17.51 28.88 7.41
N ASN A 29 18.37 29.48 6.56
CA ASN A 29 18.30 29.31 5.10
C ASN A 29 18.33 27.83 4.71
N HIS A 30 17.50 27.45 3.73
CA HIS A 30 17.41 26.09 3.20
C HIS A 30 17.00 25.01 4.22
N GLU A 31 16.45 25.39 5.37
CA GLU A 31 16.00 24.45 6.42
C GLU A 31 14.47 24.38 6.54
N ILE A 32 13.74 24.72 5.47
CA ILE A 32 12.28 24.64 5.38
C ILE A 32 11.89 23.72 4.23
N ALA A 33 10.89 22.88 4.45
CA ALA A 33 10.25 22.10 3.42
C ALA A 33 8.78 22.50 3.29
N VAL A 34 8.33 22.74 2.05
CA VAL A 34 6.97 23.15 1.72
C VAL A 34 6.31 22.08 0.87
N TYR A 35 5.09 21.68 1.25
CA TYR A 35 4.30 20.68 0.56
C TYR A 35 2.98 21.29 0.09
N LYS A 36 2.55 20.91 -1.11
CA LYS A 36 1.21 21.17 -1.64
C LYS A 36 0.44 19.86 -1.68
N ASP A 37 -0.77 19.88 -1.13
CA ASP A 37 -1.68 18.74 -1.14
C ASP A 37 -1.14 17.51 -0.39
N VAL A 38 -1.78 16.34 -0.55
CA VAL A 38 -1.33 15.04 -0.01
C VAL A 38 -0.18 14.39 -0.78
N ASN A 39 0.21 14.94 -1.93
CA ASN A 39 1.32 14.42 -2.71
C ASN A 39 2.64 14.80 -2.00
N GLN A 40 3.27 13.82 -1.38
CA GLN A 40 4.37 13.97 -0.42
C GLN A 40 5.70 14.47 -1.01
N THR A 41 5.70 15.03 -2.21
CA THR A 41 6.90 15.60 -2.84
C THR A 41 7.10 17.03 -2.33
N PRO A 42 8.23 17.35 -1.69
CA PRO A 42 8.53 18.72 -1.30
C PRO A 42 8.74 19.58 -2.55
N LEU A 43 8.27 20.82 -2.49
CA LEU A 43 8.54 21.83 -3.52
C LEU A 43 10.00 22.28 -3.45
N GLU A 44 10.52 22.77 -4.56
CA GLU A 44 11.90 23.26 -4.64
C GLU A 44 11.99 24.75 -4.31
N GLU A 45 12.81 25.08 -3.31
CA GLU A 45 13.15 26.47 -2.98
C GLU A 45 13.91 27.11 -4.16
N GLY A 46 13.55 28.33 -4.52
CA GLY A 46 14.13 29.04 -5.67
C GLY A 46 13.49 28.69 -7.01
N THR A 47 12.71 27.62 -7.12
CA THR A 47 11.90 27.29 -8.31
C THR A 47 10.43 27.58 -8.05
N ASP A 48 9.86 26.99 -6.99
CA ASP A 48 8.44 27.04 -6.69
C ASP A 48 8.07 28.13 -5.67
N TYR A 49 8.97 28.39 -4.73
CA TYR A 49 8.81 29.39 -3.67
C TYR A 49 10.16 29.97 -3.25
N ASP A 50 10.11 31.17 -2.69
CA ASP A 50 11.24 31.86 -2.07
C ASP A 50 10.97 32.05 -0.56
N LEU A 51 12.03 32.05 0.24
CA LEU A 51 11.95 32.24 1.70
C LEU A 51 12.44 33.64 2.08
N ASN A 52 11.63 34.37 2.85
CA ASN A 52 12.01 35.65 3.45
C ASN A 52 12.04 35.52 4.98
N GLY A 53 12.92 36.28 5.63
CA GLY A 53 12.97 36.35 7.10
C GLY A 53 13.72 35.19 7.78
N ALA A 54 14.55 34.45 7.03
CA ALA A 54 15.48 33.50 7.63
C ALA A 54 16.43 34.20 8.62
N GLY A 55 16.69 33.58 9.77
CA GLY A 55 17.52 34.20 10.80
C GLY A 55 16.78 35.21 11.71
N VAL A 56 15.48 35.45 11.51
CA VAL A 56 14.67 36.33 12.36
C VAL A 56 13.93 35.52 13.45
N PRO A 57 14.07 35.85 14.76
CA PRO A 57 13.48 35.04 15.84
C PRO A 57 11.95 34.95 15.81
N SER A 58 11.26 35.95 15.26
CA SER A 58 9.80 35.93 15.07
C SER A 58 9.35 35.08 13.87
N GLY A 59 10.30 34.49 13.12
CA GLY A 59 10.05 33.76 11.89
C GLY A 59 10.03 34.67 10.66
N GLY A 60 9.41 34.19 9.59
CA GLY A 60 9.50 34.77 8.26
C GLY A 60 8.28 34.45 7.40
N GLU A 61 8.45 34.31 6.09
CA GLU A 61 7.37 33.95 5.17
C GLU A 61 7.89 33.13 3.99
N VAL A 62 7.00 32.28 3.46
CA VAL A 62 7.13 31.60 2.18
C VAL A 62 6.39 32.40 1.14
N VAL A 63 7.06 32.80 0.06
CA VAL A 63 6.45 33.48 -1.08
C VAL A 63 6.44 32.54 -2.28
N PHE A 64 5.26 32.09 -2.70
CA PHE A 64 5.11 31.25 -3.88
C PHE A 64 5.25 32.08 -5.17
N LYS A 65 5.95 31.54 -6.17
CA LYS A 65 6.05 32.17 -7.50
C LYS A 65 4.75 32.09 -8.28
N THR A 66 4.00 31.00 -8.10
CA THR A 66 2.66 30.81 -8.63
C THR A 66 1.70 30.59 -7.47
N ALA A 67 0.64 31.40 -7.39
CA ALA A 67 -0.39 31.29 -6.36
C ALA A 67 -0.95 29.86 -6.32
N PRO A 68 -0.92 29.17 -5.16
CA PRO A 68 -1.52 27.86 -5.03
C PRO A 68 -3.03 27.91 -5.29
N SER A 69 -3.58 26.91 -5.99
CA SER A 69 -5.00 26.84 -6.33
C SER A 69 -5.90 26.88 -5.10
N ALA A 70 -7.14 27.35 -5.28
CA ALA A 70 -8.11 27.41 -4.18
C ALA A 70 -8.32 26.02 -3.54
N ASN A 71 -8.43 25.99 -2.22
CA ASN A 71 -8.55 24.80 -1.37
C ASN A 71 -7.32 23.88 -1.33
N THR A 72 -6.19 24.26 -1.91
CA THR A 72 -4.94 23.50 -1.74
C THR A 72 -4.44 23.65 -0.30
N LYS A 73 -4.23 22.51 0.38
CA LYS A 73 -3.58 22.47 1.68
C LYS A 73 -2.07 22.68 1.52
N ILE A 74 -1.54 23.69 2.17
CA ILE A 74 -0.11 24.00 2.20
C ILE A 74 0.41 23.60 3.56
N THR A 75 1.45 22.76 3.59
CA THR A 75 2.13 22.39 4.82
C THR A 75 3.56 22.89 4.74
N ILE A 76 3.92 23.79 5.66
CA ILE A 76 5.28 24.30 5.83
C ILE A 76 5.83 23.66 7.09
N LYS A 77 6.95 22.95 6.97
CA LYS A 77 7.60 22.29 8.10
C LYS A 77 9.09 22.60 8.12
N ARG A 78 9.67 22.56 9.31
CA ARG A 78 11.12 22.65 9.47
C ARG A 78 11.77 21.37 8.93
N ASN A 79 12.89 21.53 8.24
CA ASN A 79 13.71 20.45 7.67
C ASN A 79 15.18 20.76 7.92
N VAL A 80 15.67 20.48 9.14
CA VAL A 80 17.06 20.76 9.51
C VAL A 80 17.93 19.56 9.14
N PRO A 81 19.05 19.77 8.40
CA PRO A 81 20.01 18.70 8.15
C PRO A 81 20.68 18.28 9.48
N LEU A 82 20.77 16.97 9.73
CA LEU A 82 21.40 16.40 10.92
C LEU A 82 22.92 16.38 10.80
N THR A 83 23.54 17.55 10.58
CA THR A 83 24.99 17.71 10.43
C THR A 83 25.52 18.81 11.34
N GLN A 84 26.72 18.59 11.86
CA GLN A 84 27.46 19.60 12.62
C GLN A 84 28.55 20.20 11.73
N LEU A 85 28.48 21.52 11.49
CA LEU A 85 29.42 22.24 10.62
C LEU A 85 30.45 23.08 11.41
N THR A 86 30.23 23.28 12.71
CA THR A 86 31.10 24.10 13.57
C THR A 86 32.21 23.25 14.18
N THR A 87 33.46 23.66 13.97
CA THR A 87 34.65 23.04 14.56
C THR A 87 35.31 24.01 15.53
N PHE A 88 35.55 23.57 16.77
CA PHE A 88 36.29 24.36 17.75
C PHE A 88 37.79 24.04 17.66
N ILE A 89 38.62 25.07 17.68
CA ILE A 89 40.08 24.95 17.68
C ILE A 89 40.57 25.21 19.10
N GLU A 90 41.50 24.37 19.58
CA GLU A 90 42.06 24.49 20.92
C GLU A 90 42.98 25.73 21.02
N GLY A 91 42.79 26.54 22.07
CA GLY A 91 43.63 27.72 22.35
C GLY A 91 43.09 29.06 21.85
N GLU A 92 41.96 29.08 21.12
CA GLU A 92 41.27 30.32 20.76
C GLU A 92 40.21 30.74 21.79
N ASN A 93 39.78 32.00 21.72
CA ASN A 93 38.65 32.48 22.51
C ASN A 93 37.38 31.73 22.10
N PHE A 94 36.68 31.17 23.08
CA PHE A 94 35.45 30.43 22.85
C PHE A 94 34.37 31.32 22.19
N PRO A 95 33.95 31.00 20.93
CA PRO A 95 32.93 31.79 20.25
C PRO A 95 31.55 31.37 20.76
N ALA A 96 31.13 31.96 21.88
CA ALA A 96 29.86 31.65 22.51
C ALA A 96 28.66 31.73 21.55
N LYS A 97 28.68 32.67 20.60
CA LYS A 97 27.60 32.83 19.61
C LYS A 97 27.47 31.62 18.67
N ASP A 98 28.58 31.06 18.21
CA ASP A 98 28.56 29.91 17.29
C ASP A 98 28.15 28.63 18.03
N TYR A 99 28.55 28.54 19.30
CA TYR A 99 28.07 27.49 20.19
C TYR A 99 26.55 27.55 20.40
N GLU A 100 26.00 28.71 20.72
CA GLU A 100 24.55 28.91 20.86
C GLU A 100 23.80 28.56 19.56
N ILE A 101 24.31 28.94 18.39
CA ILE A 101 23.72 28.57 17.10
C ILE A 101 23.70 27.04 16.91
N SER A 102 24.77 26.34 17.31
CA SER A 102 24.83 24.88 17.23
C SER A 102 23.80 24.20 18.13
N LEU A 103 23.57 24.74 19.34
CA LEU A 103 22.55 24.25 20.27
C LEU A 103 21.13 24.53 19.74
N ASP A 104 20.88 25.74 19.21
CA ASP A 104 19.61 26.08 18.58
C ASP A 104 19.28 25.12 17.43
N ARG A 105 20.25 24.82 16.56
CA ARG A 105 20.07 23.86 15.45
C ARG A 105 19.78 22.45 15.96
N LEU A 106 20.42 22.02 17.05
CA LEU A 106 20.13 20.73 17.68
C LEU A 106 18.70 20.67 18.22
N ILE A 107 18.24 21.72 18.91
CA ILE A 107 16.85 21.80 19.40
C ILE A 107 15.86 21.78 18.23
N MET A 108 16.15 22.51 17.15
CA MET A 108 15.32 22.49 15.96
C MET A 108 15.25 21.11 15.29
N ALA A 109 16.38 20.40 15.23
CA ALA A 109 16.44 19.02 14.73
C ALA A 109 15.58 18.08 15.59
N LEU A 110 15.65 18.20 16.92
CA LEU A 110 14.81 17.43 17.85
C LEU A 110 13.32 17.73 17.67
N GLN A 111 12.95 19.00 17.46
CA GLN A 111 11.56 19.37 17.15
C GLN A 111 11.08 18.76 15.83
N SER A 112 11.96 18.66 14.83
CA SER A 112 11.65 17.99 13.56
C SER A 112 11.46 16.48 13.75
N ILE A 113 12.30 15.82 14.55
CA ILE A 113 12.17 14.40 14.87
C ILE A 113 10.87 14.14 15.63
N LYS A 114 10.55 14.97 16.64
CA LYS A 114 9.29 14.88 17.39
C LYS A 114 8.08 14.94 16.45
N GLU A 115 8.08 15.87 15.49
CA GLU A 115 7.02 15.95 14.49
C GLU A 115 6.94 14.68 13.64
N THR A 116 8.05 14.16 13.13
CA THR A 116 8.05 12.89 12.38
C THR A 116 7.48 11.74 13.20
N LEU A 117 7.84 11.64 14.49
CA LEU A 117 7.33 10.60 15.39
C LEU A 117 5.81 10.70 15.60
N THR A 118 5.19 11.89 15.50
CA THR A 118 3.72 12.01 15.57
C THR A 118 3.00 11.37 14.38
N HIS A 119 3.69 11.13 13.27
CA HIS A 119 3.15 10.42 12.10
C HIS A 119 3.54 8.93 12.07
N CYS A 120 4.24 8.44 13.10
CA CYS A 120 4.61 7.04 13.22
C CYS A 120 3.64 6.28 14.13
N VAL A 121 3.45 4.98 13.85
CA VAL A 121 2.80 4.07 14.78
C VAL A 121 3.82 3.74 15.88
N LEU A 122 3.58 4.28 17.07
CA LEU A 122 4.39 3.99 18.25
C LEU A 122 3.80 2.81 19.00
N VAL A 123 4.64 1.83 19.27
CA VAL A 123 4.29 0.61 19.97
C VAL A 123 5.07 0.58 21.29
N PRO A 124 4.43 0.27 22.43
CA PRO A 124 5.17 0.19 23.69
C PRO A 124 6.17 -0.97 23.66
N ASP A 125 7.30 -0.82 24.34
CA ASP A 125 8.38 -1.84 24.36
C ASP A 125 7.92 -3.18 24.95
N SER A 126 6.82 -3.19 25.70
CA SER A 126 6.20 -4.39 26.26
C SER A 126 5.12 -5.02 25.37
N ALA A 127 4.85 -4.44 24.20
CA ALA A 127 3.85 -5.01 23.29
C ALA A 127 4.36 -6.34 22.73
N GLU A 128 3.45 -7.30 22.61
CA GLU A 128 3.74 -8.58 21.98
C GLU A 128 3.86 -8.48 20.45
N LYS A 129 3.37 -7.38 19.86
CA LYS A 129 3.31 -7.16 18.41
C LYS A 129 4.27 -6.06 17.98
N THR A 130 4.96 -6.26 16.86
CA THR A 130 5.82 -5.21 16.28
C THR A 130 4.99 -4.19 15.50
N PRO A 131 5.53 -2.98 15.22
CA PRO A 131 4.85 -2.00 14.37
C PRO A 131 4.47 -2.54 12.98
N GLU A 132 5.29 -3.43 12.41
CA GLU A 132 5.05 -4.07 11.12
C GLU A 132 3.81 -4.98 11.18
N GLU A 133 3.70 -5.82 12.21
CA GLU A 133 2.53 -6.70 12.39
C GLU A 133 1.23 -5.92 12.61
N ILE A 134 1.32 -4.76 13.28
CA ILE A 134 0.16 -3.85 13.46
C ILE A 134 -0.24 -3.22 12.12
N TYR A 135 0.73 -2.88 11.28
CA TYR A 135 0.46 -2.34 9.95
C TYR A 135 -0.26 -3.37 9.08
N GLU A 136 0.21 -4.61 9.04
CA GLU A 136 -0.45 -5.71 8.33
C GLU A 136 -1.88 -5.94 8.86
N LEU A 137 -2.06 -5.95 10.19
CA LEU A 137 -3.40 -6.05 10.79
C LEU A 137 -4.32 -4.90 10.33
N MET A 138 -3.79 -3.68 10.19
CA MET A 138 -4.56 -2.53 9.75
C MET A 138 -4.98 -2.65 8.28
N LEU A 139 -4.14 -3.24 7.43
CA LEU A 139 -4.48 -3.57 6.04
C LEU A 139 -5.59 -4.64 5.99
N GLU A 140 -5.45 -5.72 6.75
CA GLU A 140 -6.47 -6.78 6.81
C GLU A 140 -7.82 -6.24 7.33
N ILE A 141 -7.80 -5.36 8.33
CA ILE A 141 -9.00 -4.70 8.84
C ILE A 141 -9.66 -3.86 7.73
N ASN A 142 -8.88 -3.13 6.94
CA ASN A 142 -9.41 -2.34 5.83
C ASN A 142 -10.11 -3.21 4.77
N ASP A 143 -9.51 -4.36 4.43
CA ASP A 143 -10.10 -5.31 3.48
C ASP A 143 -11.39 -5.94 4.03
N ASN A 144 -11.40 -6.28 5.32
CA ASN A 144 -12.60 -6.74 6.00
C ASN A 144 -13.72 -5.68 6.00
N PHE A 145 -13.37 -4.41 6.20
CA PHE A 145 -14.34 -3.31 6.09
C PHE A 145 -14.89 -3.15 4.67
N ALA A 146 -14.07 -3.37 3.63
CA ALA A 146 -14.54 -3.36 2.25
C ALA A 146 -15.56 -4.48 1.99
N LEU A 147 -15.33 -5.67 2.54
CA LEU A 147 -16.28 -6.79 2.47
C LEU A 147 -17.58 -6.47 3.23
N ILE A 148 -17.49 -5.93 4.45
CA ILE A 148 -18.66 -5.54 5.25
C ILE A 148 -19.52 -4.49 4.52
N LYS A 149 -18.89 -3.53 3.82
CA LYS A 149 -19.62 -2.53 3.02
C LYS A 149 -20.43 -3.14 1.87
N GLN A 150 -20.11 -4.36 1.41
CA GLN A 150 -20.86 -5.04 0.36
C GLN A 150 -22.06 -5.85 0.90
N VAL A 151 -22.12 -6.13 2.20
CA VAL A 151 -23.21 -6.90 2.84
C VAL A 151 -24.61 -6.29 2.61
N PRO A 152 -24.82 -4.96 2.70
CA PRO A 152 -26.12 -4.36 2.41
C PRO A 152 -26.57 -4.59 0.96
N ALA A 153 -25.69 -4.40 -0.01
CA ALA A 153 -26.01 -4.65 -1.43
C ALA A 153 -26.33 -6.12 -1.71
N MET A 154 -25.66 -7.04 -1.01
CA MET A 154 -26.00 -8.47 -1.09
C MET A 154 -27.37 -8.76 -0.46
N THR A 155 -27.70 -8.10 0.65
CA THR A 155 -28.99 -8.24 1.34
C THR A 155 -30.13 -7.72 0.46
N ASP A 156 -29.94 -6.58 -0.20
CA ASP A 156 -30.91 -6.00 -1.13
C ASP A 156 -31.17 -6.92 -2.33
N LYS A 157 -30.11 -7.51 -2.91
CA LYS A 157 -30.24 -8.50 -3.97
C LYS A 157 -31.01 -9.74 -3.52
N VAL A 158 -30.70 -10.25 -2.32
CA VAL A 158 -31.41 -11.40 -1.73
C VAL A 158 -32.90 -11.07 -1.54
N LEU A 159 -33.23 -9.87 -1.07
CA LEU A 159 -34.61 -9.42 -0.91
C LEU A 159 -35.33 -9.30 -2.26
N GLU A 160 -34.67 -8.73 -3.28
CA GLU A 160 -35.20 -8.64 -4.64
C GLU A 160 -35.51 -10.04 -5.22
N TYR A 161 -34.61 -11.00 -5.00
CA TYR A 161 -34.81 -12.40 -5.38
C TYR A 161 -36.01 -13.02 -4.67
N TYR A 162 -36.16 -12.83 -3.35
CA TYR A 162 -37.34 -13.30 -2.61
C TYR A 162 -38.64 -12.65 -3.10
N GLN A 163 -38.63 -11.37 -3.45
CA GLN A 163 -39.82 -10.69 -3.98
C GLN A 163 -40.19 -11.23 -5.37
N LYS A 164 -39.21 -11.48 -6.25
CA LYS A 164 -39.42 -12.10 -7.56
C LYS A 164 -40.01 -13.51 -7.45
N THR A 165 -39.55 -14.32 -6.49
CA THR A 165 -40.10 -15.68 -6.30
C THR A 165 -41.53 -15.66 -5.77
N ILE A 166 -41.87 -14.73 -4.88
CA ILE A 166 -43.26 -14.55 -4.40
C ILE A 166 -44.20 -14.17 -5.55
N VAL A 167 -43.82 -13.22 -6.41
CA VAL A 167 -44.63 -12.80 -7.57
C VAL A 167 -44.82 -13.95 -8.56
N LEU A 168 -43.80 -14.79 -8.76
CA LEU A 168 -43.92 -15.99 -9.58
C LEU A 168 -44.90 -16.99 -8.95
N LEU A 169 -44.80 -17.26 -7.65
CA LEU A 169 -45.71 -18.17 -6.96
C LEU A 169 -47.19 -17.72 -7.00
N GLN A 170 -47.45 -16.42 -7.12
CA GLN A 170 -48.80 -15.86 -7.22
C GLN A 170 -49.41 -15.93 -8.63
N ASN A 171 -48.60 -16.09 -9.68
CA ASN A 171 -49.04 -16.03 -11.08
C ASN A 171 -49.17 -17.40 -11.76
N TYR A 172 -48.83 -18.50 -11.09
CA TYR A 172 -48.88 -19.85 -11.64
C TYR A 172 -49.64 -20.80 -10.70
N ASP A 173 -50.60 -21.55 -11.24
CA ASP A 173 -51.53 -22.39 -10.47
C ASP A 173 -50.96 -23.76 -10.04
N THR A 174 -49.82 -24.20 -10.62
CA THR A 174 -49.25 -25.54 -10.34
C THR A 174 -47.76 -25.52 -9.97
N LYS A 175 -47.37 -26.39 -9.01
CA LYS A 175 -45.99 -26.51 -8.47
C LYS A 175 -44.92 -26.81 -9.53
N GLU A 176 -45.29 -27.41 -10.66
CA GLU A 176 -44.37 -27.91 -11.67
C GLU A 176 -43.86 -26.79 -12.61
N GLU A 177 -44.76 -25.90 -13.07
CA GLU A 177 -44.39 -24.73 -13.88
C GLU A 177 -43.52 -23.73 -13.10
N VAL A 178 -43.79 -23.56 -11.81
CA VAL A 178 -42.97 -22.74 -10.91
C VAL A 178 -41.55 -23.29 -10.81
N ASN A 179 -41.40 -24.60 -10.63
CA ASN A 179 -40.08 -25.25 -10.46
C ASN A 179 -39.22 -25.17 -11.73
N THR A 180 -39.82 -25.36 -12.92
CA THR A 180 -39.10 -25.27 -14.19
C THR A 180 -38.57 -23.86 -14.47
N LYS A 181 -39.32 -22.82 -14.06
CA LYS A 181 -38.91 -21.42 -14.25
C LYS A 181 -37.97 -20.91 -13.15
N LEU A 182 -38.10 -21.38 -11.91
CA LEU A 182 -37.15 -21.09 -10.84
C LEU A 182 -35.73 -21.55 -11.22
N ALA A 183 -35.62 -22.72 -11.86
CA ALA A 183 -34.37 -23.29 -12.31
C ALA A 183 -33.67 -22.45 -13.41
N SER A 184 -34.43 -21.66 -14.20
CA SER A 184 -33.86 -20.78 -15.23
C SER A 184 -33.37 -19.43 -14.70
N TYR A 185 -33.83 -19.01 -13.50
CA TYR A 185 -33.42 -17.75 -12.87
C TYR A 185 -32.34 -17.91 -11.80
N TYR A 186 -32.17 -19.12 -11.25
CA TYR A 186 -31.16 -19.42 -10.25
C TYR A 186 -30.32 -20.60 -10.72
N THR A 187 -29.31 -20.33 -11.55
CA THR A 187 -28.26 -21.33 -11.66
C THR A 187 -27.38 -21.21 -10.42
N LYS A 188 -27.20 -22.33 -9.68
CA LYS A 188 -26.15 -22.44 -8.64
C LYS A 188 -24.79 -21.96 -9.15
N SER A 189 -24.59 -22.00 -10.47
CA SER A 189 -23.45 -21.43 -11.17
C SER A 189 -23.27 -19.94 -10.87
N GLU A 190 -24.28 -19.08 -11.05
CA GLU A 190 -24.12 -17.62 -10.87
C GLU A 190 -23.85 -17.21 -9.41
N ILE A 191 -24.48 -17.89 -8.45
CA ILE A 191 -24.21 -17.67 -7.02
C ILE A 191 -22.81 -18.18 -6.66
N ASN A 192 -22.40 -19.34 -7.17
CA ASN A 192 -21.04 -19.84 -6.96
C ASN A 192 -19.99 -18.98 -7.68
N THR A 193 -20.30 -18.40 -8.84
CA THR A 193 -19.41 -17.47 -9.55
C THR A 193 -19.20 -16.20 -8.72
N LEU A 194 -20.25 -15.61 -8.14
CA LEU A 194 -20.12 -14.43 -7.29
C LEU A 194 -19.39 -14.71 -5.96
N VAL A 195 -19.54 -15.92 -5.41
CA VAL A 195 -18.86 -16.32 -4.16
C VAL A 195 -17.41 -16.73 -4.41
N ASN A 196 -17.12 -17.43 -5.51
CA ASN A 196 -15.77 -17.88 -5.84
C ASN A 196 -14.89 -16.75 -6.39
N ASN A 197 -15.46 -15.78 -7.14
CA ASN A 197 -14.69 -14.63 -7.65
C ASN A 197 -14.14 -13.71 -6.54
N ASN A 198 -14.66 -13.82 -5.31
CA ASN A 198 -14.21 -13.02 -4.16
C ASN A 198 -13.45 -13.86 -3.12
N LYS A 199 -13.08 -15.11 -3.43
CA LYS A 199 -12.42 -16.02 -2.49
C LYS A 199 -11.14 -16.56 -3.09
N THR A 200 -10.02 -16.33 -2.42
CA THR A 200 -8.78 -17.03 -2.74
C THR A 200 -8.97 -18.54 -2.55
N LEU A 201 -8.83 -19.30 -3.63
CA LEU A 201 -8.97 -20.76 -3.59
C LEU A 201 -7.62 -21.37 -3.24
N LYS A 202 -7.53 -22.01 -2.07
CA LYS A 202 -6.36 -22.77 -1.65
C LYS A 202 -6.53 -24.24 -2.00
N ILE A 203 -5.73 -24.73 -2.94
CA ILE A 203 -5.64 -26.15 -3.31
C ILE A 203 -4.34 -26.69 -2.73
N THR A 204 -4.37 -27.84 -2.06
CA THR A 204 -3.21 -28.41 -1.35
C THR A 204 -2.92 -29.83 -1.80
N ASN A 205 -1.67 -30.26 -1.63
CA ASN A 205 -1.21 -31.63 -1.89
C ASN A 205 -1.49 -32.09 -3.33
N LEU A 206 -1.12 -31.27 -4.31
CA LEU A 206 -1.16 -31.69 -5.72
C LEU A 206 0.10 -32.46 -6.08
N SER A 207 -0.04 -33.37 -7.04
CA SER A 207 1.09 -34.01 -7.70
C SER A 207 0.94 -33.88 -9.22
N ALA A 208 2.05 -33.60 -9.89
CA ALA A 208 2.12 -33.50 -11.34
C ALA A 208 3.16 -34.49 -11.87
N ASN A 209 2.82 -35.19 -12.96
CA ASN A 209 3.71 -36.18 -13.56
C ASN A 209 4.79 -35.48 -14.38
N VAL A 210 6.06 -35.82 -14.13
CA VAL A 210 7.20 -35.24 -14.85
C VAL A 210 7.19 -35.60 -16.33
N ALA A 211 6.56 -36.72 -16.72
CA ALA A 211 6.38 -37.09 -18.12
C ALA A 211 5.55 -36.09 -18.93
N ASN A 212 4.80 -35.20 -18.26
CA ASN A 212 4.00 -34.16 -18.92
C ASN A 212 4.76 -32.84 -19.09
N VAL A 213 6.04 -32.78 -18.69
CA VAL A 213 6.89 -31.61 -18.93
C VAL A 213 7.19 -31.51 -20.42
N ILE A 214 6.92 -30.35 -21.01
CA ILE A 214 7.14 -30.10 -22.43
C ILE A 214 8.01 -28.85 -22.62
N ALA A 215 8.75 -28.79 -23.72
CA ALA A 215 9.56 -27.63 -24.06
C ALA A 215 8.65 -26.40 -24.30
N ASP A 216 9.14 -25.23 -23.90
CA ASP A 216 8.44 -23.96 -24.03
C ASP A 216 9.43 -22.81 -24.24
N GLU A 217 9.08 -21.87 -25.11
CA GLU A 217 9.95 -20.75 -25.48
C GLU A 217 9.53 -19.43 -24.82
N THR A 218 8.54 -19.43 -23.92
CA THR A 218 8.01 -18.19 -23.29
C THR A 218 9.09 -17.48 -22.47
N TYR A 219 9.94 -18.24 -21.76
CA TYR A 219 11.01 -17.71 -20.93
C TYR A 219 12.33 -18.40 -21.28
N SER A 220 13.31 -17.64 -21.77
CA SER A 220 14.61 -18.18 -22.19
C SER A 220 15.37 -18.88 -21.07
N ASP A 221 15.22 -18.42 -19.83
CA ASP A 221 15.88 -18.98 -18.65
C ASP A 221 15.15 -20.21 -18.08
N TYR A 222 13.93 -20.49 -18.55
CA TYR A 222 13.06 -21.59 -18.13
C TYR A 222 12.43 -22.27 -19.36
N PRO A 223 13.21 -23.09 -20.11
CA PRO A 223 12.81 -23.62 -21.42
C PRO A 223 11.79 -24.77 -21.36
N TYR A 224 11.23 -25.06 -20.19
CA TYR A 224 10.24 -26.12 -19.98
C TYR A 224 9.00 -25.59 -19.27
N LYS A 225 7.85 -26.19 -19.54
CA LYS A 225 6.60 -25.94 -18.84
C LYS A 225 5.93 -27.22 -18.38
N LEU A 226 5.10 -27.09 -17.36
CA LEU A 226 4.23 -28.16 -16.86
C LEU A 226 2.85 -27.61 -16.52
N ASP A 227 1.83 -28.26 -17.06
CA ASP A 227 0.43 -27.94 -16.80
C ASP A 227 -0.09 -28.83 -15.67
N ILE A 228 -0.39 -28.22 -14.52
CA ILE A 228 -0.92 -28.89 -13.34
C ILE A 228 -2.45 -28.80 -13.40
N PRO A 229 -3.18 -29.94 -13.44
CA PRO A 229 -4.63 -29.93 -13.53
C PRO A 229 -5.25 -29.36 -12.25
N VAL A 230 -6.01 -28.28 -12.40
CA VAL A 230 -6.73 -27.61 -11.32
C VAL A 230 -8.10 -27.24 -11.88
N SER A 231 -9.11 -28.06 -11.64
CA SER A 231 -10.45 -27.90 -12.24
C SER A 231 -11.14 -26.58 -11.90
N SER A 232 -10.73 -25.94 -10.80
CA SER A 232 -11.23 -24.63 -10.37
C SER A 232 -10.45 -23.44 -10.95
N ALA A 233 -9.37 -23.67 -11.69
CA ALA A 233 -8.59 -22.60 -12.31
C ALA A 233 -9.30 -22.06 -13.57
N THR A 234 -9.17 -20.76 -13.78
CA THR A 234 -9.66 -20.03 -14.96
C THR A 234 -8.59 -19.04 -15.40
N SER A 235 -8.66 -18.60 -16.65
CA SER A 235 -7.77 -17.59 -17.23
C SER A 235 -7.77 -16.22 -16.54
N SER A 236 -8.77 -15.95 -15.68
CA SER A 236 -8.85 -14.71 -14.90
C SER A 236 -8.09 -14.77 -13.57
N HIS A 237 -7.69 -15.95 -13.10
CA HIS A 237 -7.02 -16.09 -11.80
C HIS A 237 -5.55 -15.69 -11.87
N ALA A 238 -5.04 -15.14 -10.76
CA ALA A 238 -3.60 -14.96 -10.56
C ALA A 238 -3.08 -16.07 -9.62
N PRO A 239 -2.41 -17.11 -10.15
CA PRO A 239 -1.97 -18.23 -9.32
C PRO A 239 -0.65 -17.91 -8.60
N THR A 240 -0.57 -18.32 -7.34
CA THR A 240 0.67 -18.41 -6.56
C THR A 240 0.94 -19.88 -6.23
N VAL A 241 2.03 -20.44 -6.77
CA VAL A 241 2.43 -21.81 -6.52
C VAL A 241 3.45 -21.86 -5.40
N VAL A 242 3.16 -22.63 -4.35
CA VAL A 242 4.03 -22.81 -3.19
C VAL A 242 4.74 -24.14 -3.32
N PHE A 243 6.05 -24.09 -3.54
CA PHE A 243 6.93 -25.25 -3.58
C PHE A 243 7.43 -25.63 -2.18
N ASP A 244 7.84 -26.88 -2.01
CA ASP A 244 8.53 -27.30 -0.79
C ASP A 244 9.92 -26.61 -0.69
N PRO A 245 10.52 -26.50 0.50
CA PRO A 245 11.77 -25.78 0.68
C PRO A 245 12.94 -26.27 -0.19
N VAL A 246 13.00 -27.57 -0.50
CA VAL A 246 14.09 -28.14 -1.31
C VAL A 246 13.90 -27.72 -2.77
N SER A 247 12.68 -27.86 -3.29
CA SER A 247 12.32 -27.42 -4.64
C SER A 247 12.43 -25.90 -4.81
N ALA A 248 12.03 -25.11 -3.82
CA ALA A 248 12.07 -23.66 -3.86
C ALA A 248 13.50 -23.10 -3.94
N VAL A 249 14.46 -23.72 -3.24
CA VAL A 249 15.87 -23.28 -3.20
C VAL A 249 16.67 -23.85 -4.38
N SER A 250 16.17 -24.89 -5.06
CA SER A 250 16.84 -25.49 -6.22
C SER A 250 17.06 -24.53 -7.39
N GLY A 251 16.27 -23.45 -7.48
CA GLY A 251 16.26 -22.52 -8.61
C GLY A 251 15.70 -23.11 -9.90
N ASN A 252 15.20 -24.35 -9.87
CA ASN A 252 14.67 -25.02 -11.05
C ASN A 252 13.31 -24.46 -11.49
N PHE A 253 12.50 -23.98 -10.55
CA PHE A 253 11.16 -23.47 -10.83
C PHE A 253 11.16 -21.95 -10.98
N ALA A 254 10.45 -21.44 -11.99
CA ALA A 254 10.29 -20.00 -12.15
C ALA A 254 9.42 -19.42 -11.01
N PRO A 255 9.67 -18.17 -10.60
CA PRO A 255 8.83 -17.48 -9.61
C PRO A 255 7.46 -17.07 -10.18
N VAL A 256 7.19 -17.35 -11.46
CA VAL A 256 5.96 -16.99 -12.16
C VAL A 256 5.17 -18.25 -12.56
N SER A 257 3.86 -18.15 -12.45
CA SER A 257 2.90 -19.17 -12.89
C SER A 257 1.71 -18.52 -13.55
N THR A 258 1.06 -19.24 -14.46
CA THR A 258 -0.07 -18.72 -15.24
C THR A 258 -1.27 -19.65 -15.09
N ALA A 259 -2.45 -19.10 -14.78
CA ALA A 259 -3.68 -19.88 -14.72
C ALA A 259 -4.38 -19.86 -16.08
N LEU A 260 -4.90 -21.00 -16.49
CA LEU A 260 -5.80 -21.15 -17.63
C LEU A 260 -7.00 -22.00 -17.20
N ASP A 261 -8.00 -22.09 -18.07
CA ASP A 261 -9.21 -22.84 -17.77
C ASP A 261 -8.87 -24.32 -17.53
N GLY A 262 -9.03 -24.75 -16.27
CA GLY A 262 -8.80 -26.12 -15.82
C GLY A 262 -7.37 -26.49 -15.42
N TYR A 263 -6.39 -25.58 -15.49
CA TYR A 263 -5.01 -25.88 -15.08
C TYR A 263 -4.19 -24.64 -14.69
N VAL A 264 -3.13 -24.88 -13.92
CA VAL A 264 -2.09 -23.89 -13.61
C VAL A 264 -0.78 -24.33 -14.23
N ARG A 265 -0.18 -23.43 -15.02
CA ARG A 265 1.10 -23.65 -15.68
C ARG A 265 2.24 -23.13 -14.81
N ILE A 266 3.26 -23.96 -14.64
CA ILE A 266 4.56 -23.59 -14.07
C ILE A 266 5.65 -23.74 -15.12
N TYR A 267 6.75 -23.03 -14.93
CA TYR A 267 7.91 -23.04 -15.81
C TYR A 267 9.15 -23.59 -15.08
N LEU A 268 9.97 -24.35 -15.79
CA LEU A 268 11.12 -25.07 -15.25
C LEU A 268 12.39 -24.82 -16.07
N LYS A 269 13.53 -24.83 -15.40
CA LYS A 269 14.86 -24.66 -16.00
C LYS A 269 15.38 -25.97 -16.59
N GLU A 270 15.16 -27.07 -15.87
CA GLU A 270 15.56 -28.44 -16.21
C GLU A 270 14.44 -29.43 -15.82
N VAL A 271 14.35 -30.55 -16.54
CA VAL A 271 13.38 -31.62 -16.25
C VAL A 271 13.84 -32.38 -14.99
N PRO A 272 13.03 -32.44 -13.92
CA PRO A 272 13.43 -33.15 -12.68
C PRO A 272 13.65 -34.65 -12.91
N GLU A 273 14.55 -35.27 -12.15
CA GLU A 273 14.87 -36.71 -12.27
C GLU A 273 13.79 -37.66 -11.67
N GLY A 274 12.80 -37.11 -10.96
CA GLY A 274 11.72 -37.89 -10.32
C GLY A 274 10.57 -38.25 -11.27
N GLN A 275 9.67 -39.15 -10.85
CA GLN A 275 8.45 -39.47 -11.60
C GLN A 275 7.34 -38.43 -11.41
N THR A 276 7.33 -37.74 -10.27
CA THR A 276 6.28 -36.79 -9.90
C THR A 276 6.86 -35.60 -9.16
N ILE A 277 6.32 -34.41 -9.41
CA ILE A 277 6.57 -33.19 -8.64
C ILE A 277 5.43 -33.03 -7.64
N THR A 278 5.76 -32.87 -6.36
CA THR A 278 4.77 -32.59 -5.32
C THR A 278 4.67 -31.08 -5.13
N ILE A 279 3.43 -30.58 -5.11
CA ILE A 279 3.14 -29.15 -4.94
C ILE A 279 2.32 -29.01 -3.65
N PRO A 280 2.94 -28.52 -2.57
CA PRO A 280 2.28 -28.32 -1.28
C PRO A 280 1.00 -27.51 -1.37
N ALA A 281 1.01 -26.38 -2.08
CA ALA A 281 -0.18 -25.57 -2.28
C ALA A 281 -0.15 -24.73 -3.56
N ILE A 282 -1.33 -24.45 -4.10
CA ILE A 282 -1.60 -23.44 -5.10
C ILE A 282 -2.69 -22.53 -4.56
N LEU A 283 -2.44 -21.23 -4.56
CA LEU A 283 -3.42 -20.19 -4.23
C LEU A 283 -3.89 -19.56 -5.55
N LEU A 284 -5.19 -19.56 -5.80
CA LEU A 284 -5.78 -18.83 -6.92
C LEU A 284 -6.45 -17.59 -6.36
N HIS A 285 -5.97 -16.42 -6.77
CA HIS A 285 -6.56 -15.13 -6.44
C HIS A 285 -7.48 -14.65 -7.56
#